data_AF-A0A1Y1Q9D4-F1
#
_entry.id   AF-A0A1Y1Q9D4-F1
#
_cell.length_a   1.000
_cell.length_b   1.000
_cell.length_c   1.000
_cell.angle_alpha   90.00
_cell.angle_beta   90.00
_cell.angle_gamma   90.00
#
_symmetry.space_group_name_H-M   'P 1'
#
loop_
_entity.id
_entity.type
_entity.pdbx_description
1 polymer ?
#
loop_
_entity_poly.entity_id
_entity_poly.type
_entity_poly.pdbx_seq_one_letter_code
_entity_poly.pdbx_strand_id
1 'polypeptide(L)'
;MDMTIKTKPFDVSAHLQTEEDIREFLDIMLEENGAEGFASALAHVAKAKGMAAILPFDARPLSLEAVDKAVHALGLRLSVKMAA
;
A
#
# COMPACT_ATOMS: atom_id res chain seq x y z
N MET A 1 -6.36 -40.75 -0.89
CA MET A 1 -7.33 -39.78 -0.35
C MET A 1 -6.94 -38.42 -0.87
N ASP A 2 -7.62 -37.94 -1.91
CA ASP A 2 -7.37 -36.63 -2.52
C ASP A 2 -8.00 -35.54 -1.64
N MET A 3 -7.21 -34.99 -0.71
CA MET A 3 -7.61 -33.83 0.08
C MET A 3 -7.51 -32.57 -0.78
N THR A 4 -8.60 -32.20 -1.44
CA THR A 4 -8.73 -30.91 -2.11
C THR A 4 -8.80 -29.80 -1.07
N ILE A 5 -7.76 -28.97 -0.99
CA ILE A 5 -7.69 -27.81 -0.10
C ILE A 5 -8.42 -26.64 -0.76
N LYS A 6 -9.36 -26.02 -0.03
CA LYS A 6 -10.05 -24.81 -0.49
C LYS A 6 -9.22 -23.58 -0.14
N THR A 7 -8.85 -22.78 -1.15
CA THR A 7 -8.12 -21.52 -0.99
C THR A 7 -9.01 -20.31 -1.29
N LYS A 8 -8.56 -19.13 -0.87
CA LYS A 8 -9.20 -17.84 -1.12
C LYS A 8 -8.17 -16.89 -1.73
N PRO A 9 -8.57 -15.93 -2.59
CA PRO A 9 -7.65 -14.89 -3.04
C PRO A 9 -7.16 -14.08 -1.84
N PHE A 10 -5.85 -13.81 -1.80
CA PHE A 10 -5.24 -13.02 -0.75
C PHE A 10 -5.53 -11.53 -0.97
N ASP A 11 -6.04 -10.85 0.07
CA ASP A 11 -6.31 -9.41 0.05
C ASP A 11 -5.51 -8.74 1.16
N VAL A 12 -4.37 -8.13 0.80
CA VAL A 12 -3.47 -7.50 1.78
C VAL A 12 -4.15 -6.38 2.58
N SER A 13 -5.12 -5.68 1.99
CA SER A 13 -5.88 -4.62 2.66
C SER A 13 -6.65 -5.13 3.88
N ALA A 14 -7.03 -6.41 3.93
CA ALA A 14 -7.67 -7.02 5.09
C ALA A 14 -6.73 -7.20 6.29
N HIS A 15 -5.42 -7.14 6.07
CA HIS A 15 -4.38 -7.32 7.08
C HIS A 15 -3.78 -6.00 7.58
N LEU A 16 -4.06 -4.87 6.92
CA LEU A 16 -3.57 -3.54 7.31
C LEU A 16 -4.43 -2.92 8.43
N GLN A 17 -4.44 -3.57 9.60
CA GLN A 17 -5.33 -3.23 10.72
C GLN A 17 -4.77 -2.15 11.63
N THR A 18 -3.44 -2.08 11.76
CA THR A 18 -2.74 -1.15 12.65
C THR A 18 -1.91 -0.14 11.88
N GLU A 19 -1.51 0.95 12.54
CA GLU A 19 -0.58 1.92 11.96
C GLU A 19 0.80 1.30 11.68
N GLU A 20 1.21 0.33 12.49
CA GLU A 20 2.46 -0.41 12.32
C GLU A 20 2.41 -1.31 11.09
N ASP A 21 1.32 -2.07 10.87
CA ASP A 21 1.12 -2.86 9.65
C ASP A 21 1.22 -1.99 8.38
N ILE A 22 0.56 -0.83 8.41
CA ILE A 22 0.57 0.12 7.29
C ILE A 22 1.99 0.63 7.04
N ARG A 23 2.71 0.99 8.11
CA ARG A 23 4.08 1.50 8.00
C ARG A 23 5.01 0.45 7.41
N GLU A 24 5.00 -0.76 7.96
CA GLU A 24 5.90 -1.84 7.57
C GLU A 24 5.62 -2.27 6.13
N PHE A 25 4.35 -2.40 5.75
CA PHE A 25 3.97 -2.69 4.38
C PHE A 25 4.43 -1.62 3.39
N LEU A 26 4.25 -0.34 3.72
CA LEU A 26 4.71 0.77 2.88
C LEU A 26 6.24 0.79 2.73
N ASP A 27 6.98 0.50 3.81
CA ASP A 27 8.44 0.45 3.84
C ASP A 27 8.97 -0.69 2.97
N ILE A 28 8.45 -1.91 3.15
CA ILE A 28 8.80 -3.09 2.36
C ILE A 28 8.51 -2.85 0.87
N MET A 29 7.34 -2.32 0.55
CA MET A 29 6.96 -2.08 -0.85
C MET A 29 7.81 -1.01 -1.52
N LEU A 30 8.27 -0.01 -0.76
CA LEU A 30 9.22 0.99 -1.25
C LEU A 30 10.62 0.40 -1.44
N GLU A 31 11.08 -0.46 -0.52
CA GLU A 31 12.41 -1.06 -0.56
C GLU A 31 12.53 -2.10 -1.68
N GLU A 32 11.57 -3.02 -1.78
CA GLU A 32 11.63 -4.13 -2.74
C GLU A 32 11.19 -3.74 -4.16
N ASN A 33 10.20 -2.84 -4.26
CA ASN A 33 9.50 -2.54 -5.52
C ASN A 33 9.59 -1.06 -5.93
N GLY A 34 10.35 -0.25 -5.17
CA GLY A 34 10.57 1.16 -5.47
C GLY A 34 9.31 2.01 -5.45
N ALA A 35 9.33 3.10 -6.21
CA ALA A 35 8.24 4.07 -6.24
C ALA A 35 6.92 3.48 -6.78
N GLU A 36 6.97 2.54 -7.72
CA GLU A 36 5.79 1.88 -8.28
C GLU A 36 5.14 0.91 -7.27
N GLY A 37 5.97 0.19 -6.51
CA GLY A 37 5.52 -0.63 -5.40
C GLY A 37 4.85 0.19 -4.31
N PHE A 38 5.50 1.28 -3.89
CA PHE A 38 4.97 2.20 -2.90
C PHE A 38 3.63 2.81 -3.32
N ALA A 39 3.51 3.19 -4.59
CA ALA A 39 2.27 3.67 -5.20
C ALA A 39 1.12 2.66 -5.08
N SER A 40 1.39 1.39 -5.44
CA SER A 40 0.42 0.30 -5.30
C SER A 40 0.04 0.07 -3.83
N ALA A 41 1.03 0.09 -2.93
CA ALA A 41 0.83 -0.08 -1.51
C ALA A 41 -0.08 1.00 -0.91
N LEU A 42 0.08 2.26 -1.32
CA LEU A 42 -0.82 3.35 -0.91
C LEU A 42 -2.27 3.10 -1.33
N ALA A 43 -2.51 2.51 -2.50
CA ALA A 43 -3.87 2.16 -2.94
C ALA A 43 -4.47 1.06 -2.06
N HIS A 44 -3.67 0.07 -1.66
CA HIS A 44 -4.08 -0.96 -0.70
C HIS A 44 -4.37 -0.40 0.70
N VAL A 45 -3.57 0.54 1.19
CA VAL A 45 -3.80 1.25 2.46
C VAL A 45 -5.07 2.11 2.38
N ALA A 46 -5.28 2.81 1.27
CA ALA A 46 -6.50 3.57 1.03
C ALA A 46 -7.73 2.66 1.05
N LYS A 47 -7.65 1.48 0.43
CA LYS A 47 -8.71 0.47 0.51
C LYS A 47 -8.95 -0.01 1.96
N ALA A 48 -7.90 -0.31 2.72
CA ALA A 48 -8.00 -0.74 4.11
C ALA A 48 -8.68 0.30 5.02
N LYS A 49 -8.42 1.60 4.76
CA LYS A 49 -9.03 2.72 5.50
C LYS A 49 -10.44 3.11 5.00
N GLY A 50 -11.03 2.36 4.06
CA GLY A 50 -12.33 2.71 3.47
C GLY A 50 -12.30 3.92 2.52
N MET A 51 -11.10 4.31 2.08
CA MET A 51 -10.79 5.46 1.22
C MET A 51 -10.41 5.03 -0.21
N ALA A 52 -10.89 3.88 -0.68
CA ALA A 52 -10.53 3.32 -1.99
C ALA A 52 -10.80 4.25 -3.19
N ALA A 53 -11.66 5.26 -3.03
CA ALA A 53 -11.95 6.25 -4.07
C ALA A 53 -10.85 7.30 -4.28
N ILE A 54 -9.86 7.39 -3.38
CA ILE A 54 -8.80 8.41 -3.43
C ILE A 54 -7.68 8.03 -4.41
N LEU A 55 -7.45 6.73 -4.62
CA LEU A 55 -6.40 6.23 -5.51
C LEU A 55 -6.94 5.17 -6.48
N PRO A 56 -6.83 5.39 -7.81
CA PRO A 56 -7.14 4.34 -8.77
C PRO A 56 -6.10 3.21 -8.66
N PHE A 57 -6.60 1.97 -8.59
CA PHE A 57 -5.80 0.74 -8.49
C PHE A 57 -5.08 0.36 -9.80
N ASP A 58 -5.26 1.17 -10.84
CA ASP A 58 -4.82 0.86 -12.19
C ASP A 58 -3.31 1.11 -12.31
N ALA A 59 -2.61 0.13 -12.91
CA ALA A 59 -1.16 0.00 -13.02
C ALA A 59 -0.49 1.09 -13.89
N ARG A 60 -0.78 2.36 -13.60
CA ARG A 60 -0.10 3.50 -14.17
C ARG A 60 0.98 3.97 -13.19
N PRO A 61 2.13 4.44 -13.68
CA PRO A 61 3.07 5.14 -12.83
C PRO A 61 2.34 6.32 -12.19
N LEU A 62 2.13 6.26 -10.87
CA LEU A 62 1.57 7.38 -10.13
C LEU A 62 2.56 8.54 -10.22
N SER A 63 2.09 9.69 -10.68
CA SER A 63 2.88 10.92 -10.61
C SER A 63 3.20 11.23 -9.14
N LEU A 64 4.34 11.88 -8.87
CA LEU A 64 4.70 12.36 -7.52
C LEU A 64 3.57 13.17 -6.87
N GLU A 65 2.83 13.94 -7.64
CA GLU A 65 1.66 14.69 -7.18
C GLU A 65 0.52 13.78 -6.67
N ALA A 66 0.28 12.65 -7.33
CA ALA A 66 -0.73 11.69 -6.88
C ALA A 66 -0.29 10.99 -5.58
N VAL A 67 1.01 10.70 -5.45
CA VAL A 67 1.60 10.16 -4.21
C VAL A 67 1.47 11.18 -3.08
N ASP A 68 1.83 12.44 -3.30
CA ASP A 68 1.70 13.52 -2.32
C ASP A 68 0.24 13.68 -1.85
N LYS A 69 -0.70 13.74 -2.79
CA LYS A 69 -2.13 13.86 -2.49
C LYS A 69 -2.65 12.68 -1.69
N ALA A 70 -2.20 11.46 -2.00
CA ALA A 70 -2.59 10.26 -1.26
C ALA A 70 -2.03 10.24 0.16
N VAL A 71 -0.74 10.56 0.32
CA VAL A 71 -0.08 10.69 1.63
C VAL A 71 -0.83 11.71 2.48
N HIS A 72 -1.15 12.88 1.91
CA HIS A 72 -1.88 13.94 2.60
C HIS A 72 -3.30 13.51 2.98
N ALA A 73 -4.04 12.89 2.06
CA ALA A 73 -5.41 12.44 2.29
C ALA A 73 -5.51 11.31 3.33
N LEU A 74 -4.48 10.46 3.41
CA LEU A 74 -4.37 9.38 4.40
C LEU A 74 -3.86 9.86 5.77
N GLY A 75 -3.51 11.14 5.90
CA GLY A 75 -2.93 11.73 7.11
C GLY A 75 -1.50 11.26 7.38
N LEU A 76 -0.80 10.74 6.36
CA LEU A 76 0.56 10.24 6.46
C LEU A 76 1.56 11.39 6.27
N ARG A 77 2.79 11.20 6.77
CA ARG A 77 3.92 12.07 6.45
C ARG A 77 5.09 11.23 6.00
N LEU A 78 5.70 11.62 4.87
CA LEU A 78 6.95 11.04 4.40
C LEU A 78 8.11 11.71 5.12
N SER A 79 9.09 10.89 5.53
CA SER A 79 10.35 11.35 6.07
C SER A 79 11.48 10.63 5.35
N VAL A 80 12.47 11.37 4.87
CA VAL A 80 13.67 10.79 4.25
C VAL A 80 14.67 10.49 5.36
N LYS A 81 15.16 9.25 5.43
CA LYS A 81 16.32 8.88 6.23
C LYS A 81 17.52 8.76 5.30
N MET A 82 18.65 9.34 5.70
CA MET A 82 19.91 9.10 5.01
C MET A 82 20.46 7.75 5.48
N ALA A 83 20.73 6.84 4.54
CA ALA A 83 21.55 5.67 4.82
C ALA A 83 22.98 6.18 5.04
N ALA A 84 23.53 5.92 6.22
CA ALA A 84 24.89 6.28 6.61
C ALA A 84 25.91 5.30 6.01
#